data_AF-A0A838PJB6-F1
#
_entry.id   AF-A0A838PJB6-F1
#
_cell.length_a   1.000
_cell.length_b   1.000
_cell.length_c   1.000
_cell.angle_alpha   90.00
_cell.angle_beta   90.00
_cell.angle_gamma   90.00
#
_symmetry.space_group_name_H-M   'P 1'
#
loop_
_entity.id
_entity.type
_entity.pdbx_description
1 polymer ?
#
loop_
_entity_poly.entity_id
_entity_poly.type
_entity_poly.pdbx_seq_one_letter_code
_entity_poly.pdbx_strand_id
1 'polypeptide(L)'
;RPLLVLPAVSWQGLNRFDSDLDGFADTLATARSLPVGRPFQGGALPVRFRSEISPLLRFLDRERLAYDLTTDLALARRDGPTIANAPGVAFAGTTTWLPRRVRDQLREEVEKGLRVVSFGGNSLKRTVALVGERFRDPSPPRPDDLFGERTRLFRADPPAPLSAEQDSLGLFKGGDGLFGEFSVFERSERLPEAARLLSSAGREEGRPAFVAYRLGKGTVIRPGTPQWARELEERRLGVEVPRVTKRIWALLARR
;
A
#
# COMPACT_ATOMS: atom_id res chain seq x y z
N ARG A 1 -14.71 -8.84 6.79
CA ARG A 1 -14.76 -7.43 6.33
C ARG A 1 -13.57 -7.21 5.40
N PRO A 2 -13.34 -6.04 4.77
CA PRO A 2 -12.05 -5.80 4.12
C PRO A 2 -10.90 -6.09 5.10
N LEU A 3 -9.81 -6.69 4.62
CA LEU A 3 -8.60 -6.88 5.40
C LEU A 3 -7.72 -5.65 5.31
N LEU A 4 -7.32 -5.09 6.45
CA LEU A 4 -6.32 -4.04 6.54
C LEU A 4 -4.98 -4.66 6.95
N VAL A 5 -4.01 -4.61 6.05
CA VAL A 5 -2.69 -5.24 6.20
C VAL A 5 -1.66 -4.19 6.55
N LEU A 6 -1.02 -4.36 7.70
CA LEU A 6 0.11 -3.54 8.14
C LEU A 6 1.44 -4.13 7.62
N PRO A 7 2.40 -3.29 7.19
CA PRO A 7 3.63 -3.73 6.54
C PRO A 7 4.73 -4.09 7.57
N ALA A 8 4.45 -5.04 8.45
CA ALA A 8 5.33 -5.43 9.56
C ALA A 8 6.69 -5.96 9.08
N VAL A 9 6.72 -6.68 7.95
CA VAL A 9 7.99 -7.15 7.35
C VAL A 9 8.82 -5.98 6.87
N SER A 10 8.19 -4.96 6.29
CA SER A 10 8.91 -3.75 5.85
C SER A 10 9.39 -2.91 7.04
N TRP A 11 8.63 -2.87 8.12
CA TRP A 11 9.08 -2.23 9.37
C TRP A 11 10.33 -2.89 9.92
N GLN A 12 10.34 -4.22 10.03
CA GLN A 12 11.52 -4.95 10.47
C GLN A 12 12.67 -4.85 9.46
N GLY A 13 12.38 -4.85 8.16
CA GLY A 13 13.40 -4.73 7.14
C GLY A 13 14.09 -3.36 7.07
N LEU A 14 13.44 -2.31 7.56
CA LEU A 14 13.99 -0.95 7.66
C LEU A 14 14.53 -0.62 9.06
N ASN A 15 14.24 -1.45 10.06
CA ASN A 15 14.69 -1.27 11.43
C ASN A 15 16.22 -1.41 11.48
N ARG A 16 16.92 -0.31 11.77
CA ARG A 16 18.38 -0.24 11.86
C ARG A 16 18.87 -0.75 13.23
N PHE A 17 18.59 -2.01 13.49
CA PHE A 17 19.00 -2.70 14.71
C PHE A 17 20.20 -3.59 14.40
N ASP A 18 21.24 -3.48 15.22
CA ASP A 18 22.42 -4.35 15.20
C ASP A 18 22.06 -5.65 15.91
N SER A 19 21.92 -6.73 15.14
CA SER A 19 21.36 -7.99 15.64
C SER A 19 22.43 -8.97 16.13
N ASP A 20 23.68 -8.77 15.71
CA ASP A 20 24.83 -9.62 16.06
C ASP A 20 25.88 -8.89 16.93
N LEU A 21 25.61 -7.63 17.27
CA LEU A 21 26.42 -6.78 18.15
C LEU A 21 27.80 -6.45 17.56
N ASP A 22 27.91 -6.40 16.22
CA ASP A 22 29.14 -6.08 15.51
C ASP A 22 29.39 -4.55 15.36
N GLY A 23 28.43 -3.74 15.80
CA GLY A 23 28.47 -2.27 15.72
C GLY A 23 27.78 -1.71 14.47
N PHE A 24 27.26 -2.54 13.57
CA PHE A 24 26.60 -2.14 12.33
C PHE A 24 25.11 -2.51 12.32
N ALA A 25 24.30 -1.67 11.68
CA ALA A 25 22.86 -1.88 11.63
C ALA A 25 22.47 -2.87 10.52
N ASP A 26 21.74 -3.93 10.88
CA ASP A 26 21.20 -4.88 9.90
C ASP A 26 19.84 -4.47 9.36
N THR A 27 19.74 -4.42 8.02
CA THR A 27 18.49 -4.17 7.29
C THR A 27 18.30 -5.19 6.18
N LEU A 28 17.09 -5.33 5.63
CA LEU A 28 16.88 -6.21 4.46
C LEU A 28 17.53 -5.66 3.18
N ALA A 29 18.06 -4.43 3.22
CA ALA A 29 18.86 -3.89 2.13
C ALA A 29 20.33 -4.31 2.20
N THR A 30 20.84 -4.65 3.39
CA THR A 30 22.27 -4.92 3.64
C THR A 30 22.55 -6.36 4.05
N ALA A 31 21.61 -7.01 4.75
CA ALA A 31 21.78 -8.35 5.28
C ALA A 31 21.07 -9.41 4.42
N ARG A 32 21.68 -10.61 4.35
CA ARG A 32 21.07 -11.79 3.70
C ARG A 32 19.97 -12.43 4.54
N SER A 33 20.01 -12.25 5.86
CA SER A 33 19.01 -12.78 6.77
C SER A 33 18.87 -11.94 8.03
N LEU A 34 17.63 -11.79 8.51
CA LEU A 34 17.31 -11.08 9.76
C LEU A 34 16.37 -11.93 10.63
N PRO A 35 16.52 -11.93 11.96
CA PRO A 35 15.45 -12.35 12.85
C PRO A 35 14.16 -11.54 12.64
N VAL A 36 13.01 -12.17 12.83
CA VAL A 36 11.70 -11.52 12.70
C VAL A 36 11.37 -10.63 13.90
N GLY A 37 11.63 -11.13 15.12
CA GLY A 37 11.23 -10.51 16.39
C GLY A 37 12.26 -9.55 16.98
N ARG A 38 12.79 -8.61 16.18
CA ARG A 38 13.78 -7.65 16.69
C ARG A 38 13.12 -6.45 17.38
N PRO A 39 13.69 -5.92 18.47
CA PRO A 39 13.27 -4.64 19.03
C PRO A 39 13.43 -3.52 18.01
N PHE A 40 12.52 -2.55 18.00
CA PHE A 40 12.72 -1.32 17.23
C PHE A 40 13.80 -0.47 17.90
N GLN A 41 14.71 0.07 17.09
CA GLN A 41 15.80 0.93 17.56
C GLN A 41 15.26 2.04 18.48
N GLY A 42 15.81 2.12 19.70
CA GLY A 42 15.43 3.12 20.70
C GLY A 42 13.98 3.02 21.21
N GLY A 43 13.30 1.89 21.04
CA GLY A 43 11.89 1.72 21.43
C GLY A 43 10.92 2.55 20.59
N ALA A 44 11.38 3.08 19.45
CA ALA A 44 10.58 3.92 18.58
C ALA A 44 9.45 3.13 17.90
N LEU A 45 8.40 3.86 17.50
CA LEU A 45 7.39 3.29 16.63
C LEU A 45 7.99 2.94 15.26
N PRO A 46 7.39 1.97 14.54
CA PRO A 46 7.85 1.62 13.21
C PRO A 46 7.91 2.81 12.26
N VAL A 47 8.89 2.79 11.36
CA VAL A 47 9.07 3.83 10.35
C VAL A 47 7.78 4.07 9.57
N ARG A 48 7.43 5.35 9.37
CA ARG A 48 6.20 5.81 8.69
C ARG A 48 4.87 5.43 9.38
N PHE A 49 4.88 4.80 10.56
CA PHE A 49 3.64 4.49 11.29
C PHE A 49 2.79 5.74 11.52
N ARG A 50 3.39 6.83 12.03
CA ARG A 50 2.68 8.08 12.31
C ARG A 50 2.17 8.79 11.06
N SER A 51 2.85 8.64 9.93
CA SER A 51 2.55 9.40 8.71
C SER A 51 1.66 8.67 7.71
N GLU A 52 1.69 7.34 7.67
CA GLU A 52 0.96 6.54 6.68
C GLU A 52 -0.12 5.66 7.32
N ILE A 53 0.10 5.18 8.54
CA ILE A 53 -0.71 4.10 9.12
C ILE A 53 -1.73 4.64 10.11
N SER A 54 -1.26 5.42 11.10
CA SER A 54 -2.11 5.97 12.15
C SER A 54 -3.23 6.88 11.62
N PRO A 55 -3.01 7.77 10.63
CA PRO A 55 -4.07 8.61 10.10
C PRO A 55 -5.17 7.79 9.41
N LEU A 56 -4.79 6.75 8.65
CA LEU A 56 -5.75 5.86 8.00
C LEU A 56 -6.57 5.08 9.03
N LEU A 57 -5.93 4.46 10.04
CA LEU A 57 -6.65 3.73 11.09
C LEU A 57 -7.66 4.62 11.82
N ARG A 58 -7.22 5.80 12.27
CA ARG A 58 -8.09 6.77 12.96
C ARG A 58 -9.25 7.21 12.08
N PHE A 59 -9.00 7.42 10.78
CA PHE A 59 -10.05 7.75 9.82
C PHE A 59 -11.08 6.63 9.71
N LEU A 60 -10.64 5.38 9.53
CA LEU A 60 -11.55 4.24 9.42
C LEU A 60 -12.39 4.06 10.69
N ASP A 61 -11.78 4.22 11.88
CA ASP A 61 -12.47 4.13 13.16
C ASP A 61 -13.50 5.26 13.34
N ARG A 62 -13.10 6.51 13.06
CA ARG A 62 -13.98 7.69 13.14
C ARG A 62 -15.18 7.57 12.20
N GLU A 63 -14.95 7.12 10.98
CA GLU A 63 -15.98 6.93 9.96
C GLU A 63 -16.74 5.61 10.10
N ARG A 64 -16.44 4.80 11.13
CA ARG A 64 -17.04 3.50 11.42
C ARG A 64 -16.98 2.53 10.23
N LEU A 65 -15.92 2.62 9.44
CA LEU A 65 -15.67 1.75 8.31
C LEU A 65 -15.08 0.44 8.84
N ALA A 66 -15.84 -0.65 8.78
CA ALA A 66 -15.41 -1.93 9.34
C ALA A 66 -14.20 -2.52 8.58
N TYR A 67 -13.27 -3.09 9.33
CA TYR A 67 -12.11 -3.82 8.81
C TYR A 67 -11.66 -4.91 9.78
N ASP A 68 -10.97 -5.91 9.24
CA ASP A 68 -10.26 -6.92 10.03
C ASP A 68 -8.76 -6.61 9.90
N LEU A 69 -8.07 -6.40 11.03
CA LEU A 69 -6.66 -5.97 11.05
C LEU A 69 -5.71 -7.18 11.05
N THR A 70 -4.68 -7.13 10.21
CA THR A 70 -3.62 -8.14 10.16
C THR A 70 -2.28 -7.53 9.75
N THR A 71 -1.23 -8.33 9.66
CA THR A 71 0.08 -7.94 9.13
C THR A 71 0.48 -8.85 7.98
N ASP A 72 1.33 -8.35 7.09
CA ASP A 72 1.97 -9.18 6.05
C ASP A 72 2.75 -10.38 6.64
N LEU A 73 3.29 -10.23 7.85
CA LEU A 73 3.92 -11.31 8.60
C LEU A 73 2.92 -12.37 9.10
N ALA A 74 1.81 -11.95 9.71
CA ALA A 74 0.75 -12.86 10.18
C ALA A 74 0.14 -13.64 9.01
N LEU A 75 -0.12 -12.97 7.87
CA LEU A 75 -0.55 -13.63 6.64
C LEU A 75 0.47 -14.67 6.14
N ALA A 76 1.77 -14.38 6.24
CA ALA A 76 2.81 -15.33 5.85
C ALA A 76 2.87 -16.56 6.77
N ARG A 77 2.59 -16.38 8.06
CA ARG A 77 2.48 -17.46 9.05
C ARG A 77 1.16 -18.23 8.98
N ARG A 78 0.17 -17.70 8.25
CA ARG A 78 -1.23 -18.16 8.22
C ARG A 78 -1.93 -18.01 9.57
N ASP A 79 -1.53 -16.99 10.33
CA ASP A 79 -2.14 -16.66 11.62
C ASP A 79 -3.31 -15.69 11.39
N GLY A 80 -4.50 -16.07 11.85
CA GLY A 80 -5.69 -15.23 11.78
C GLY A 80 -6.36 -15.23 10.38
N PRO A 81 -6.91 -14.08 9.93
CA PRO A 81 -7.72 -14.02 8.72
C PRO A 81 -6.89 -14.24 7.45
N THR A 82 -7.52 -14.78 6.40
CA THR A 82 -6.87 -15.14 5.14
C THR A 82 -7.29 -14.21 4.00
N ILE A 83 -6.37 -13.96 3.05
CA ILE A 83 -6.64 -13.17 1.83
C ILE A 83 -7.81 -13.74 1.04
N ALA A 84 -7.86 -15.07 0.87
CA ALA A 84 -8.85 -15.75 0.02
C ALA A 84 -10.30 -15.58 0.49
N ASN A 85 -10.53 -15.35 1.78
CA ASN A 85 -11.89 -15.17 2.33
C ASN A 85 -12.29 -13.70 2.51
N ALA A 86 -11.39 -12.78 2.16
CA ALA A 86 -11.65 -11.36 2.30
C ALA A 86 -12.42 -10.82 1.07
N PRO A 87 -13.45 -9.98 1.25
CA PRO A 87 -14.12 -9.29 0.14
C PRO A 87 -13.16 -8.32 -0.60
N GLY A 88 -12.11 -7.86 0.10
CA GLY A 88 -11.06 -7.01 -0.45
C GLY A 88 -9.92 -6.83 0.56
N VAL A 89 -8.78 -6.33 0.10
CA VAL A 89 -7.55 -6.13 0.89
C VAL A 89 -7.04 -4.69 0.72
N ALA A 90 -6.62 -4.07 1.81
CA ALA A 90 -5.96 -2.78 1.83
C ALA A 90 -4.59 -2.88 2.50
N PHE A 91 -3.52 -2.48 1.78
CA PHE A 91 -2.22 -2.25 2.38
C PHE A 91 -2.17 -0.83 2.92
N ALA A 92 -2.09 -0.70 4.25
CA ALA A 92 -2.26 0.58 4.96
C ALA A 92 -1.19 1.62 4.61
N GLY A 93 0.01 1.18 4.23
CA GLY A 93 1.13 2.04 3.92
C GLY A 93 2.21 1.31 3.15
N THR A 94 3.40 1.87 3.12
CA THR A 94 4.46 1.42 2.22
C THR A 94 4.94 0.01 2.55
N THR A 95 4.61 -0.91 1.66
CA THR A 95 4.97 -2.33 1.75
C THR A 95 6.18 -2.59 0.87
N THR A 96 7.37 -2.24 1.37
CA THR A 96 8.63 -2.33 0.63
C THR A 96 9.01 -3.77 0.30
N TRP A 97 8.97 -4.67 1.29
CA TRP A 97 9.15 -6.11 1.12
C TRP A 97 7.88 -6.85 1.51
N LEU A 98 7.47 -7.78 0.66
CA LEU A 98 6.35 -8.68 0.90
C LEU A 98 6.86 -10.13 1.00
N PRO A 99 6.39 -10.95 1.97
CA PRO A 99 6.71 -12.37 1.99
C PRO A 99 6.33 -13.06 0.68
N ARG A 100 7.23 -13.89 0.13
CA ARG A 100 7.00 -14.59 -1.16
C ARG A 100 5.66 -15.33 -1.19
N ARG A 101 5.30 -15.98 -0.09
CA ARG A 101 4.00 -16.67 0.06
C ARG A 101 2.81 -15.73 -0.10
N VAL A 102 2.84 -14.59 0.60
CA VAL A 102 1.76 -13.59 0.57
C VAL A 102 1.67 -12.96 -0.82
N ARG A 103 2.82 -12.70 -1.46
CA ARG A 103 2.91 -12.25 -2.85
C ARG A 103 2.17 -13.19 -3.80
N ASP A 104 2.48 -14.48 -3.74
CA ASP A 104 1.94 -15.47 -4.67
C ASP A 104 0.43 -15.62 -4.47
N GLN A 105 -0.02 -15.66 -3.22
CA GLN A 105 -1.44 -15.68 -2.88
C GLN A 105 -2.18 -14.43 -3.37
N LEU A 106 -1.63 -13.23 -3.19
CA LEU A 106 -2.27 -12.00 -3.68
C LEU A 106 -2.46 -12.00 -5.20
N ARG A 107 -1.45 -12.46 -5.96
CA ARG A 107 -1.57 -12.56 -7.43
C ARG A 107 -2.71 -13.49 -7.80
N GLU A 108 -2.72 -14.68 -7.23
CA GLU A 108 -3.73 -15.70 -7.50
C GLU A 108 -5.15 -15.19 -7.16
N GLU A 109 -5.32 -14.56 -6.01
CA GLU A 109 -6.63 -14.09 -5.57
C GLU A 109 -7.12 -12.87 -6.36
N VAL A 110 -6.22 -11.97 -6.80
CA VAL A 110 -6.58 -10.88 -7.73
C VAL A 110 -7.06 -11.44 -9.07
N GLU A 111 -6.37 -12.43 -9.64
CA GLU A 111 -6.83 -13.10 -10.86
C GLU A 111 -8.23 -13.71 -10.71
N LYS A 112 -8.56 -14.22 -9.52
CA LYS A 112 -9.88 -14.78 -9.18
C LYS A 112 -10.97 -13.76 -8.91
N GLY A 113 -10.65 -12.49 -8.63
CA GLY A 113 -11.65 -11.45 -8.38
C GLY A 113 -11.37 -10.53 -7.20
N LEU A 114 -10.27 -10.73 -6.46
CA LEU A 114 -9.96 -9.93 -5.29
C LEU A 114 -9.74 -8.46 -5.67
N ARG A 115 -10.27 -7.57 -4.81
CA ARG A 115 -10.08 -6.13 -4.89
C ARG A 115 -8.99 -5.73 -3.91
N VAL A 116 -7.96 -5.04 -4.40
CA VAL A 116 -6.79 -4.65 -3.61
C VAL A 116 -6.55 -3.16 -3.73
N VAL A 117 -6.24 -2.49 -2.62
CA VAL A 117 -5.67 -1.13 -2.62
C VAL A 117 -4.32 -1.10 -1.93
N SER A 118 -3.36 -0.32 -2.45
CA SER A 118 -2.09 -0.03 -1.79
C SER A 118 -1.94 1.47 -1.55
N PHE A 119 -2.04 1.92 -0.29
CA PHE A 119 -1.92 3.34 0.08
C PHE A 119 -0.47 3.83 0.17
N GLY A 120 0.50 2.92 0.28
CA GLY A 120 1.91 3.27 0.38
C GLY A 120 2.58 3.53 -0.97
N GLY A 121 3.67 4.30 -0.96
CA GLY A 121 4.43 4.64 -2.17
C GLY A 121 5.59 3.67 -2.45
N ASN A 122 5.85 3.38 -3.73
CA ASN A 122 6.91 2.45 -4.18
C ASN A 122 6.80 1.07 -3.49
N SER A 123 5.57 0.61 -3.33
CA SER A 123 5.23 -0.63 -2.62
C SER A 123 5.30 -1.85 -3.55
N LEU A 124 5.35 -3.04 -2.97
CA LEU A 124 5.18 -4.34 -3.64
C LEU A 124 6.25 -4.70 -4.68
N LYS A 125 7.35 -3.94 -4.73
CA LYS A 125 8.46 -4.15 -5.69
C LYS A 125 9.51 -5.16 -5.22
N ARG A 126 9.56 -5.50 -3.92
CA ARG A 126 10.52 -6.47 -3.36
C ARG A 126 9.83 -7.60 -2.63
N THR A 127 10.56 -8.68 -2.45
CA THR A 127 10.11 -9.89 -1.76
C THR A 127 11.14 -10.37 -0.77
N VAL A 128 10.71 -11.18 0.19
CA VAL A 128 11.60 -11.86 1.13
C VAL A 128 11.02 -13.23 1.49
N ALA A 129 11.87 -14.22 1.75
CA ALA A 129 11.43 -15.51 2.28
C ALA A 129 11.29 -15.42 3.80
N LEU A 130 10.25 -16.07 4.34
CA LEU A 130 10.13 -16.33 5.77
C LEU A 130 10.44 -17.81 6.00
N VAL A 131 11.52 -18.10 6.74
CA VAL A 131 11.98 -19.46 7.04
C VAL A 131 12.17 -19.58 8.55
N GLY A 132 11.25 -20.27 9.21
CA GLY A 132 11.14 -20.22 10.67
C GLY A 132 10.98 -18.77 11.16
N GLU A 133 11.78 -18.39 12.16
CA GLU A 133 11.79 -17.05 12.75
C GLU A 133 12.75 -16.06 12.06
N ARG A 134 13.06 -16.29 10.78
CA ARG A 134 13.99 -15.45 10.02
C ARG A 134 13.45 -15.04 8.67
N PHE A 135 13.68 -13.78 8.33
CA PHE A 135 13.67 -13.30 6.97
C PHE A 135 14.96 -13.73 6.26
N ARG A 136 14.84 -14.20 5.01
CA ARG A 136 15.96 -14.65 4.19
C ARG A 136 15.80 -14.22 2.74
N ASP A 137 16.94 -14.04 2.08
CA ASP A 137 17.03 -13.80 0.64
C ASP A 137 16.11 -12.67 0.16
N PRO A 138 16.25 -11.45 0.74
CA PRO A 138 15.52 -10.29 0.24
C PRO A 138 15.89 -10.04 -1.22
N SER A 139 14.88 -9.86 -2.06
CA SER A 139 15.10 -9.57 -3.47
C SER A 139 15.54 -8.11 -3.67
N PRO A 140 16.31 -7.82 -4.73
CA PRO A 140 16.47 -6.44 -5.19
C PRO A 140 15.12 -5.81 -5.58
N PRO A 141 15.03 -4.48 -5.68
CA PRO A 141 13.88 -3.81 -6.27
C PRO A 141 13.65 -4.25 -7.71
N ARG A 142 12.40 -4.53 -8.05
CA ARG A 142 11.94 -4.71 -9.43
C ARG A 142 11.46 -3.37 -10.00
N PRO A 143 11.54 -3.14 -11.31
CA PRO A 143 10.98 -1.94 -11.94
C PRO A 143 9.44 -1.93 -11.81
N ASP A 144 8.84 -3.09 -11.97
CA ASP A 144 7.40 -3.31 -11.93
C ASP A 144 6.99 -3.83 -10.55
N ASP A 145 5.80 -3.46 -10.09
CA ASP A 145 5.25 -3.93 -8.83
C ASP A 145 4.77 -5.39 -8.91
N LEU A 146 4.10 -5.85 -7.85
CA LEU A 146 3.54 -7.20 -7.79
C LEU A 146 2.58 -7.53 -8.94
N PHE A 147 1.78 -6.55 -9.34
CA PHE A 147 0.71 -6.68 -10.31
C PHE A 147 1.16 -6.31 -11.74
N GLY A 148 2.41 -5.87 -11.89
CA GLY A 148 3.03 -5.55 -13.18
C GLY A 148 2.94 -4.08 -13.56
N GLU A 149 2.52 -3.21 -12.65
CA GLU A 149 2.54 -1.77 -12.88
C GLU A 149 3.97 -1.22 -12.74
N ARG A 150 4.43 -0.49 -13.76
CA ARG A 150 5.66 0.30 -13.69
C ARG A 150 5.34 1.69 -13.16
N THR A 151 6.02 2.06 -12.09
CA THR A 151 5.84 3.38 -11.47
C THR A 151 7.14 4.15 -11.28
N ARG A 152 7.03 5.48 -11.21
CA ARG A 152 8.13 6.38 -10.90
C ARG A 152 7.72 7.43 -9.87
N LEU A 153 8.53 7.60 -8.83
CA LEU A 153 8.36 8.68 -7.87
C LEU A 153 8.90 10.00 -8.41
N PHE A 154 8.18 11.08 -8.17
CA PHE A 154 8.63 12.44 -8.41
C PHE A 154 8.12 13.38 -7.31
N ARG A 155 8.81 14.51 -7.16
CA ARG A 155 8.41 15.57 -6.23
C ARG A 155 7.84 16.75 -7.00
N ALA A 156 6.83 17.39 -6.44
CA ALA A 156 6.32 18.67 -6.92
C ALA A 156 6.57 19.74 -5.86
N ASP A 157 6.97 20.92 -6.32
CA ASP A 157 7.11 22.13 -5.53
C ASP A 157 6.59 23.31 -6.38
N PRO A 158 5.50 24.00 -5.98
CA PRO A 158 4.71 23.75 -4.77
C PRO A 158 3.92 22.42 -4.81
N PRO A 159 3.38 21.95 -3.66
CA PRO A 159 2.38 20.87 -3.65
C PRO A 159 1.21 21.15 -4.60
N ALA A 160 0.59 20.10 -5.12
CA ALA A 160 -0.50 20.21 -6.08
C ALA A 160 -1.58 19.14 -5.87
N PRO A 161 -2.82 19.38 -6.33
CA PRO A 161 -3.88 18.38 -6.30
C PRO A 161 -3.71 17.32 -7.40
N LEU A 162 -4.45 16.22 -7.24
CA LEU A 162 -4.75 15.30 -8.34
C LEU A 162 -6.04 15.74 -9.03
N SER A 163 -6.06 15.71 -10.35
CA SER A 163 -7.24 15.95 -11.18
C SER A 163 -7.77 14.64 -11.75
N ALA A 164 -9.05 14.36 -11.53
CA ALA A 164 -9.73 13.20 -12.07
C ALA A 164 -9.78 13.25 -13.60
N GLU A 165 -9.37 12.17 -14.25
CA GLU A 165 -9.36 12.03 -15.72
C GLU A 165 -10.42 11.03 -16.17
N GLN A 166 -10.45 9.85 -15.54
CA GLN A 166 -11.40 8.78 -15.84
C GLN A 166 -12.02 8.25 -14.55
N ASP A 167 -13.32 7.95 -14.55
CA ASP A 167 -13.99 7.43 -13.35
C ASP A 167 -15.07 6.37 -13.59
N SER A 168 -14.69 5.25 -14.19
CA SER A 168 -15.63 4.14 -14.42
C SER A 168 -16.12 3.48 -13.12
N LEU A 169 -15.36 3.62 -12.03
CA LEU A 169 -15.72 3.07 -10.71
C LEU A 169 -16.54 4.05 -9.84
N GLY A 170 -16.69 5.31 -10.26
CA GLY A 170 -17.39 6.33 -9.48
C GLY A 170 -16.65 6.78 -8.21
N LEU A 171 -15.32 6.64 -8.15
CA LEU A 171 -14.48 6.98 -6.99
C LEU A 171 -14.44 8.49 -6.73
N PHE A 172 -14.53 9.32 -7.77
CA PHE A 172 -14.34 10.77 -7.71
C PHE A 172 -15.65 11.57 -7.75
N LYS A 173 -16.81 10.90 -7.78
CA LYS A 173 -18.13 11.55 -7.87
C LYS A 173 -18.38 12.58 -6.75
N GLY A 174 -19.21 13.59 -7.01
CA GLY A 174 -19.72 14.51 -6.00
C GLY A 174 -18.72 15.54 -5.46
N GLY A 175 -17.59 15.72 -6.15
CA GLY A 175 -16.66 16.85 -5.97
C GLY A 175 -16.42 17.55 -7.31
N ASP A 176 -15.49 18.50 -7.32
CA ASP A 176 -15.05 19.23 -8.53
C ASP A 176 -14.01 18.47 -9.37
N GLY A 177 -13.64 17.26 -8.94
CA GLY A 177 -12.65 16.42 -9.61
C GLY A 177 -11.22 16.68 -9.16
N LEU A 178 -10.97 17.63 -8.25
CA LEU A 178 -9.66 17.91 -7.66
C LEU A 178 -9.59 17.34 -6.25
N PHE A 179 -8.49 16.69 -5.87
CA PHE A 179 -8.37 16.17 -4.53
C PHE A 179 -6.95 16.08 -3.98
N GLY A 180 -6.85 16.48 -2.71
CA GLY A 180 -5.61 16.48 -1.92
C GLY A 180 -4.67 17.61 -2.33
N GLU A 181 -3.57 17.71 -1.60
CA GLU A 181 -2.45 18.60 -1.91
C GLU A 181 -1.17 17.82 -1.62
N PHE A 182 -0.50 17.35 -2.66
CA PHE A 182 0.61 16.41 -2.56
C PHE A 182 1.89 17.02 -3.11
N SER A 183 3.00 16.75 -2.43
CA SER A 183 4.34 17.10 -2.90
C SER A 183 5.13 15.90 -3.40
N VAL A 184 4.61 14.68 -3.19
CA VAL A 184 5.20 13.44 -3.69
C VAL A 184 4.14 12.67 -4.44
N PHE A 185 4.47 12.31 -5.67
CA PHE A 185 3.60 11.55 -6.56
C PHE A 185 4.34 10.32 -7.06
N GLU A 186 3.61 9.23 -7.20
CA GLU A 186 4.05 8.02 -7.85
C GLU A 186 3.26 7.90 -9.16
N ARG A 187 3.91 8.25 -10.27
CA ARG A 187 3.30 8.18 -11.60
C ARG A 187 3.22 6.72 -12.06
N SER A 188 2.10 6.35 -12.68
CA SER A 188 2.02 5.15 -13.51
C SER A 188 2.67 5.43 -14.85
N GLU A 189 3.79 4.77 -15.14
CA GLU A 189 4.45 4.84 -16.46
C GLU A 189 3.90 3.78 -17.42
N ARG A 190 3.45 2.65 -16.87
CA ARG A 190 2.95 1.52 -17.65
C ARG A 190 2.10 0.61 -16.79
N LEU A 191 0.90 0.28 -17.27
CA LEU A 191 0.09 -0.81 -16.73
C LEU A 191 0.51 -2.15 -17.38
N PRO A 192 0.28 -3.30 -16.72
CA PRO A 192 0.51 -4.60 -17.37
C PRO A 192 -0.41 -4.75 -18.60
N GLU A 193 0.04 -5.47 -19.63
CA GLU A 193 -0.66 -5.55 -20.93
C GLU A 193 -2.11 -6.04 -20.82
N ALA A 194 -2.38 -6.96 -19.89
CA ALA A 194 -3.71 -7.49 -19.65
C ALA A 194 -4.63 -6.57 -18.83
N ALA A 195 -4.14 -5.43 -18.34
CA ALA A 195 -4.93 -4.54 -17.50
C ALA A 195 -5.84 -3.61 -18.31
N ARG A 196 -7.03 -3.38 -17.78
CA ARG A 196 -7.94 -2.35 -18.26
C ARG A 196 -8.03 -1.23 -17.23
N LEU A 197 -7.61 -0.02 -17.59
CA LEU A 197 -7.79 1.16 -16.75
C LEU A 197 -9.30 1.43 -16.53
N LEU A 198 -9.67 1.70 -15.28
CA LEU A 198 -11.05 1.95 -14.87
C LEU A 198 -11.24 3.37 -14.34
N SER A 199 -10.37 3.81 -13.44
CA SER A 199 -10.34 5.19 -12.95
C SER A 199 -8.90 5.69 -12.87
N SER A 200 -8.69 6.97 -13.18
CA SER A 200 -7.39 7.63 -13.14
C SER A 200 -7.49 9.07 -12.69
N ALA A 201 -6.44 9.53 -12.02
CA ALA A 201 -6.24 10.95 -11.74
C ALA A 201 -4.75 11.27 -11.74
N GLY A 202 -4.40 12.46 -12.24
CA GLY A 202 -3.03 12.90 -12.42
C GLY A 202 -2.88 14.38 -12.10
N ARG A 203 -1.64 14.79 -11.86
CA ARG A 203 -1.29 16.23 -11.87
C ARG A 203 -1.28 16.77 -13.30
N GLU A 204 -0.80 15.95 -14.23
CA GLU A 204 -0.68 16.24 -15.65
C GLU A 204 -1.56 15.26 -16.41
N GLU A 205 -2.29 15.75 -17.41
CA GLU A 205 -3.17 14.93 -18.24
C GLU A 205 -2.39 13.80 -18.93
N GLY A 206 -2.97 12.59 -18.95
CA GLY A 206 -2.34 11.42 -19.54
C GLY A 206 -1.14 10.88 -18.74
N ARG A 207 -0.89 11.43 -17.55
CA ARG A 207 0.22 11.04 -16.66
C ARG A 207 -0.32 10.73 -15.26
N PRO A 208 -1.18 9.70 -15.12
CA PRO A 208 -1.88 9.46 -13.88
C PRO A 208 -0.94 9.01 -12.76
N ALA A 209 -1.19 9.53 -11.56
CA ALA A 209 -0.59 9.03 -10.34
C ALA A 209 -1.57 8.09 -9.62
N PHE A 210 -2.83 8.51 -9.49
CA PHE A 210 -3.90 7.61 -9.06
C PHE A 210 -4.30 6.72 -10.22
N VAL A 211 -4.29 5.41 -9.99
CA VAL A 211 -4.86 4.45 -10.94
C VAL A 211 -5.71 3.41 -10.23
N ALA A 212 -6.81 3.04 -10.87
CA ALA A 212 -7.57 1.84 -10.58
C ALA A 212 -7.75 1.07 -11.87
N TYR A 213 -7.31 -0.18 -11.92
CA TYR A 213 -7.38 -1.01 -13.11
C TYR A 213 -7.87 -2.41 -12.80
N ARG A 214 -8.53 -3.04 -13.78
CA ARG A 214 -8.90 -4.45 -13.74
C ARG A 214 -7.67 -5.27 -14.12
N LEU A 215 -7.40 -6.34 -13.36
CA LEU A 215 -6.39 -7.35 -13.66
C LEU A 215 -7.01 -8.72 -13.39
N GLY A 216 -7.05 -9.58 -14.41
CA GLY A 216 -7.88 -10.78 -14.36
C GLY A 216 -9.34 -10.43 -14.09
N LYS A 217 -9.93 -11.05 -13.05
CA LYS A 217 -11.28 -10.73 -12.57
C LYS A 217 -11.28 -9.66 -11.46
N GLY A 218 -10.11 -9.35 -10.90
CA GLY A 218 -9.96 -8.46 -9.75
C GLY A 218 -9.73 -7.00 -10.14
N THR A 219 -9.54 -6.17 -9.11
CA THR A 219 -9.27 -4.74 -9.26
C THR A 219 -8.10 -4.34 -8.38
N VAL A 220 -7.13 -3.62 -8.94
CA VAL A 220 -6.01 -3.04 -8.20
C VAL A 220 -6.17 -1.52 -8.18
N ILE A 221 -6.00 -0.92 -7.00
CA ILE A 221 -6.12 0.53 -6.77
C ILE A 221 -4.84 1.04 -6.13
N ARG A 222 -4.27 2.10 -6.69
CA ARG A 222 -3.10 2.79 -6.17
C ARG A 222 -3.39 4.29 -6.17
N PRO A 223 -3.54 4.92 -4.98
CA PRO A 223 -3.80 6.36 -4.92
C PRO A 223 -2.63 7.23 -5.41
N GLY A 224 -1.44 6.65 -5.47
CA GLY A 224 -0.27 7.24 -6.13
C GLY A 224 0.44 8.33 -5.36
N THR A 225 0.34 8.31 -4.05
CA THR A 225 1.16 9.12 -3.17
C THR A 225 1.31 8.45 -1.80
N PRO A 226 2.52 8.40 -1.21
CA PRO A 226 2.69 7.97 0.17
C PRO A 226 2.09 8.97 1.18
N GLN A 227 1.61 10.12 0.72
CA GLN A 227 1.04 11.17 1.56
C GLN A 227 -0.48 11.04 1.72
N TRP A 228 -1.13 10.07 1.06
CA TRP A 228 -2.59 9.94 1.02
C TRP A 228 -3.23 9.96 2.41
N ALA A 229 -2.71 9.15 3.32
CA ALA A 229 -3.24 9.03 4.67
C ALA A 229 -3.13 10.35 5.47
N ARG A 230 -2.15 11.21 5.19
CA ARG A 230 -2.01 12.51 5.86
C ARG A 230 -3.18 13.43 5.58
N GLU A 231 -3.80 13.33 4.39
CA GLU A 231 -4.99 14.08 4.03
C GLU A 231 -6.28 13.56 4.72
N LEU A 232 -6.18 12.50 5.53
CA LEU A 232 -7.28 11.96 6.34
C LEU A 232 -7.27 12.42 7.81
N GLU A 233 -6.21 13.13 8.22
CA GLU A 233 -6.10 13.69 9.58
C GLU A 233 -7.21 14.73 9.83
N GLU A 234 -7.76 14.80 11.05
CA GLU A 234 -8.88 15.70 11.40
C GLU A 234 -8.56 17.18 11.22
N ARG A 235 -7.29 17.54 11.43
CA ARG A 235 -6.80 18.90 11.21
C ARG A 235 -6.79 19.30 9.73
N ARG A 236 -6.95 18.36 8.81
CA ARG A 236 -7.08 18.64 7.37
C ARG A 236 -8.54 18.92 7.08
N LEU A 237 -8.80 20.08 6.49
CA LEU A 237 -10.16 20.52 6.16
C LEU A 237 -10.67 19.96 4.82
N GLY A 238 -9.82 19.29 4.04
CA GLY A 238 -10.17 18.73 2.75
C GLY A 238 -11.18 17.58 2.86
N VAL A 239 -12.27 17.66 2.11
CA VAL A 239 -13.35 16.65 2.13
C VAL A 239 -13.18 15.58 1.06
N GLU A 240 -12.38 15.86 0.03
CA GLU A 240 -12.30 15.03 -1.18
C GLU A 240 -11.54 13.72 -0.94
N VAL A 241 -10.34 13.77 -0.35
CA VAL A 241 -9.57 12.55 -0.04
C VAL A 241 -10.32 11.61 0.93
N PRO A 242 -10.94 12.12 2.03
CA PRO A 242 -11.89 11.34 2.82
C PRO A 242 -13.01 10.68 2.00
N ARG A 243 -13.63 11.42 1.08
CA ARG A 243 -14.73 10.91 0.25
C ARG A 243 -14.26 9.81 -0.70
N VAL A 244 -13.14 10.00 -1.40
CA VAL A 244 -12.54 8.98 -2.26
C VAL A 244 -12.18 7.73 -1.44
N THR A 245 -11.61 7.91 -0.25
CA THR A 245 -11.25 6.80 0.66
C THR A 245 -12.49 6.00 1.08
N LYS A 246 -13.60 6.64 1.44
CA LYS A 246 -14.88 5.97 1.73
C LYS A 246 -15.37 5.11 0.57
N ARG A 247 -15.22 5.60 -0.67
CA ARG A 247 -15.63 4.86 -1.88
C ARG A 247 -14.73 3.69 -2.20
N ILE A 248 -13.41 3.86 -2.07
CA ILE A 248 -12.46 2.75 -2.12
C ILE A 248 -12.88 1.70 -1.09
N TRP A 249 -13.17 2.09 0.14
CA TRP A 249 -13.56 1.16 1.19
C TRP A 249 -14.87 0.42 0.90
N ALA A 250 -15.88 1.15 0.42
CA ALA A 250 -17.15 0.56 0.00
C ALA A 250 -16.96 -0.45 -1.14
N LEU A 251 -16.02 -0.21 -2.07
CA LEU A 251 -15.67 -1.15 -3.11
C LEU A 251 -14.99 -2.41 -2.56
N LEU A 252 -14.07 -2.28 -1.61
CA LEU A 252 -13.42 -3.42 -0.95
C LEU A 252 -14.38 -4.26 -0.11
N ALA A 253 -15.46 -3.66 0.39
CA ALA A 253 -16.44 -4.35 1.23
C ALA A 253 -17.47 -5.17 0.44
N ARG A 254 -17.56 -4.98 -0.88
CA ARG A 254 -18.46 -5.75 -1.75
C ARG A 254 -17.96 -7.18 -1.91
N ARG A 255 -18.88 -8.15 -1.85
CA ARG A 255 -18.64 -9.52 -2.31
C ARG A 255 -18.96 -9.57 -3.80
#